data_AF-A0A9E1IC13-F1
#
_entry.id   AF-A0A9E1IC13-F1
#
_cell.length_a   1.000
_cell.length_b   1.000
_cell.length_c   1.000
_cell.angle_alpha   90.00
_cell.angle_beta   90.00
_cell.angle_gamma   90.00
#
_symmetry.space_group_name_H-M   'P 1'
#
loop_
_entity.id
_entity.type
_entity.pdbx_description
1 polymer ?
#
loop_
_entity_poly.entity_id
_entity_poly.type
_entity_poly.pdbx_seq_one_letter_code
_entity_poly.pdbx_strand_id
1 'polypeptide(L)'
;MAHSSRAVLQGRVLIGTVRGDIHDIGKTLVSILLSANGFQVDDLGVDVSVERFVEEAAAVDADLVCASALLSTTMGDQRKLVAEVRNAGLKAKVLVGGTPVSLAWAREIGADGFAENAVAAVAAAQSALRC
;
A
#
# COMPACT_ATOMS: atom_id res chain seq x y z
N MET A 1 -39.20 -5.37 -1.69
CA MET A 1 -38.30 -6.12 -0.80
C MET A 1 -36.89 -5.95 -1.34
N ALA A 2 -36.05 -5.18 -0.64
CA ALA A 2 -34.70 -4.85 -1.10
C ALA A 2 -33.79 -6.08 -0.99
N HIS A 3 -33.24 -6.53 -2.12
CA HIS A 3 -32.04 -7.38 -2.11
C HIS A 3 -30.84 -6.47 -1.87
N SER A 4 -30.43 -6.31 -0.61
CA SER A 4 -29.11 -5.77 -0.29
C SER A 4 -28.10 -6.90 -0.55
N SER A 5 -27.56 -6.96 -1.77
CA SER A 5 -26.35 -7.73 -2.04
C SER A 5 -25.25 -7.10 -1.19
N ARG A 6 -24.83 -7.79 -0.12
CA ARG A 6 -23.66 -7.37 0.66
C ARG A 6 -22.48 -7.40 -0.29
N ALA A 7 -21.99 -6.23 -0.71
CA ALA A 7 -20.81 -6.13 -1.55
C ALA A 7 -19.67 -6.86 -0.83
N VAL A 8 -19.14 -7.92 -1.46
CA VAL A 8 -17.96 -8.61 -0.94
C VAL A 8 -16.78 -7.70 -1.24
N LEU A 9 -16.21 -7.10 -0.20
CA LEU A 9 -15.01 -6.28 -0.31
C LEU A 9 -13.85 -7.17 -0.80
N GLN A 10 -13.05 -6.66 -1.75
CA GLN A 10 -11.89 -7.38 -2.28
C GLN A 10 -10.74 -7.50 -1.27
N GLY A 11 -10.72 -6.60 -0.29
CA GLY A 11 -9.72 -6.49 0.78
C GLY A 11 -9.65 -5.06 1.30
N ARG A 12 -9.00 -4.88 2.45
CA ARG A 12 -8.75 -3.57 3.06
C ARG A 12 -7.31 -3.14 2.82
N VAL A 13 -7.14 -1.93 2.30
CA VAL A 13 -5.85 -1.36 1.89
C VAL A 13 -5.56 -0.11 2.69
N LEU A 14 -4.43 -0.11 3.39
CA LEU A 14 -3.85 1.09 3.97
C LEU A 14 -2.83 1.67 2.99
N ILE A 15 -2.96 2.94 2.59
CA ILE A 15 -2.07 3.56 1.60
C ILE A 15 -1.52 4.90 2.10
N GLY A 16 -0.25 5.20 1.82
CA GLY A 16 0.37 6.46 2.19
C GLY A 16 1.65 6.77 1.41
N THR A 17 2.09 8.03 1.45
CA THR A 17 3.44 8.42 1.02
C THR A 17 4.35 8.43 2.24
N VAL A 18 5.53 7.81 2.13
CA VAL A 18 6.48 7.64 3.23
C VAL A 18 7.01 8.98 3.76
N ARG A 19 7.60 8.94 4.95
CA ARG A 19 8.18 10.09 5.65
C ARG A 19 9.17 10.87 4.77
N GLY A 20 9.14 12.19 4.92
CA GLY A 20 9.96 13.14 4.17
C GLY A 20 9.52 13.35 2.73
N ASP A 21 8.44 12.71 2.29
CA ASP A 21 7.92 12.80 0.93
C ASP A 21 6.46 13.27 0.93
N ILE A 22 6.22 14.39 0.25
CA ILE A 22 4.92 15.07 0.18
C ILE A 22 4.18 14.83 -1.12
N HIS A 23 4.74 14.02 -2.03
CA HIS A 23 4.14 13.83 -3.36
C HIS A 23 2.99 12.83 -3.27
N ASP A 24 1.82 13.24 -3.74
CA ASP A 24 0.57 12.50 -3.54
C ASP A 24 -0.13 12.10 -4.85
N ILE A 25 0.08 12.81 -5.97
CA ILE A 25 -0.68 12.62 -7.22
C ILE A 25 -0.79 11.15 -7.64
N GLY A 26 0.34 10.43 -7.69
CA GLY A 26 0.37 9.02 -8.06
C GLY A 26 -0.35 8.13 -7.04
N LYS A 27 -0.11 8.35 -5.74
CA LYS A 27 -0.76 7.65 -4.64
C LYS A 27 -2.27 7.86 -4.65
N THR A 28 -2.73 9.10 -4.82
CA THR A 28 -4.15 9.47 -4.86
C THR A 28 -4.84 8.80 -6.04
N LEU A 29 -4.21 8.74 -7.22
CA LEU A 29 -4.76 7.99 -8.34
C LEU A 29 -4.88 6.49 -8.04
N VAL A 30 -3.86 5.89 -7.41
CA VAL A 30 -3.91 4.48 -6.97
C VAL A 30 -5.06 4.26 -5.98
N SER A 31 -5.21 5.13 -4.98
CA SER A 31 -6.28 5.08 -3.96
C SER A 31 -7.68 5.12 -4.60
N ILE A 32 -7.88 6.01 -5.57
CA ILE A 32 -9.13 6.11 -6.34
C ILE A 32 -9.39 4.82 -7.13
N LEU A 33 -8.38 4.31 -7.84
CA LEU A 33 -8.55 3.11 -8.67
C LEU A 33 -8.79 1.85 -7.83
N LEU A 34 -8.12 1.70 -6.69
CA LEU A 34 -8.38 0.60 -5.74
C LEU A 34 -9.82 0.66 -5.22
N SER A 35 -10.26 1.84 -4.77
CA SER A 35 -11.64 2.05 -4.31
C SER A 35 -12.66 1.72 -5.40
N ALA A 36 -12.42 2.18 -6.63
CA ALA A 36 -13.27 1.89 -7.79
C ALA A 36 -13.31 0.39 -8.15
N ASN A 37 -12.31 -0.38 -7.73
CA ASN A 37 -12.21 -1.83 -7.93
C ASN A 37 -12.64 -2.65 -6.69
N GLY A 38 -13.37 -2.04 -5.75
CA GLY A 38 -14.03 -2.74 -4.65
C GLY A 38 -13.16 -3.02 -3.43
N PHE A 39 -12.00 -2.38 -3.32
CA PHE A 39 -11.22 -2.36 -2.09
C PHE A 39 -11.78 -1.32 -1.11
N GLN A 40 -11.68 -1.60 0.19
CA GLN A 40 -11.83 -0.58 1.23
C GLN A 40 -10.47 0.11 1.40
N VAL A 41 -10.38 1.41 1.18
CA VAL A 41 -9.11 2.14 1.20
C VAL A 41 -9.07 3.15 2.35
N ASP A 42 -8.07 3.00 3.21
CA ASP A 42 -7.70 3.95 4.26
C ASP A 42 -6.43 4.69 3.82
N ASP A 43 -6.58 5.97 3.42
CA ASP A 43 -5.47 6.80 2.92
C ASP A 43 -4.89 7.67 4.05
N LEU A 44 -3.64 7.41 4.43
CA LEU A 44 -2.93 8.11 5.50
C LEU A 44 -2.39 9.48 5.08
N GLY A 45 -2.45 9.80 3.79
CA GLY A 45 -1.91 11.02 3.22
C GLY A 45 -0.42 10.90 2.88
N VAL A 46 0.35 11.93 3.23
CA VAL A 46 1.77 12.06 2.91
C VAL A 46 2.61 12.30 4.16
N ASP A 47 3.94 12.21 4.02
CA ASP A 47 4.89 12.35 5.13
C ASP A 47 4.56 11.41 6.31
N VAL A 48 4.23 10.16 5.99
CA VAL A 48 3.74 9.18 6.96
C VAL A 48 4.90 8.38 7.54
N SER A 49 5.04 8.38 8.87
CA SER A 49 6.05 7.59 9.57
C SER A 49 5.75 6.09 9.50
N VAL A 50 6.79 5.27 9.61
CA VAL A 50 6.66 3.80 9.60
C VAL A 50 5.80 3.33 10.77
N GLU A 51 5.97 3.96 11.94
CA GLU A 51 5.21 3.66 13.15
C GLU A 51 3.72 3.87 12.91
N ARG A 52 3.33 5.00 12.30
CA ARG A 52 1.93 5.29 11.97
C ARG A 52 1.36 4.29 10.97
N PHE A 53 2.13 3.88 9.95
CA PHE A 53 1.67 2.82 9.04
C PHE A 53 1.36 1.52 9.79
N VAL A 54 2.25 1.10 10.68
CA VAL A 54 2.11 -0.18 11.40
C VAL A 54 0.98 -0.13 12.41
N GLU A 55 0.87 0.96 13.18
CA GLU A 55 -0.22 1.19 14.13
C GLU A 55 -1.58 1.17 13.45
N GLU A 56 -1.73 1.93 12.36
CA GLU A 56 -3.00 1.99 11.63
C GLU A 56 -3.30 0.67 10.92
N ALA A 57 -2.29 0.00 10.33
CA ALA A 57 -2.48 -1.31 9.70
C ALA A 57 -2.99 -2.35 10.70
N ALA A 58 -2.47 -2.34 11.92
CA ALA A 58 -2.95 -3.20 13.01
C ALA A 58 -4.36 -2.81 13.46
N ALA A 59 -4.63 -1.52 13.65
CA ALA A 59 -5.92 -1.02 14.12
C ALA A 59 -7.06 -1.33 13.15
N VAL A 60 -6.76 -1.29 11.84
CA VAL A 60 -7.74 -1.52 10.79
C VAL A 60 -7.82 -2.97 10.30
N ASP A 61 -6.92 -3.84 10.78
CA ASP A 61 -6.71 -5.20 10.28
C ASP A 61 -6.53 -5.20 8.75
N ALA A 62 -5.54 -4.42 8.28
CA ALA A 62 -5.30 -4.24 6.86
C ALA A 62 -4.82 -5.53 6.19
N ASP A 63 -5.37 -5.85 5.02
CA ASP A 63 -4.87 -6.94 4.17
C ASP A 63 -3.63 -6.49 3.38
N LEU A 64 -3.58 -5.20 3.00
CA LEU A 64 -2.50 -4.60 2.23
C LEU A 64 -2.01 -3.30 2.85
N VAL A 65 -0.69 -3.11 2.86
CA VAL A 65 -0.03 -1.83 3.11
C VAL A 65 0.67 -1.37 1.83
N CYS A 66 0.24 -0.24 1.28
CA CYS A 66 0.76 0.35 0.04
C CYS A 66 1.57 1.61 0.35
N ALA A 67 2.85 1.63 -0.02
CA ALA A 67 3.75 2.76 0.26
C ALA A 67 4.32 3.40 -1.01
N SER A 68 4.05 4.70 -1.18
CA SER A 68 4.58 5.53 -2.27
C SER A 68 5.84 6.29 -1.84
N ALA A 69 6.82 6.40 -2.75
CA ALA A 69 7.98 7.29 -2.63
C ALA A 69 8.35 7.87 -4.01
N LEU A 70 8.44 9.20 -4.14
CA LEU A 70 8.87 9.87 -5.37
C LEU A 70 10.35 10.26 -5.33
N LEU A 71 10.90 10.49 -4.14
CA LEU A 71 12.31 10.84 -3.98
C LEU A 71 13.16 9.59 -3.71
N SER A 72 14.30 9.45 -4.39
CA SER A 72 15.21 8.33 -4.11
C SER A 72 15.76 8.35 -2.68
N THR A 73 15.83 9.54 -2.07
CA THR A 73 16.24 9.74 -0.68
C THR A 73 15.22 9.23 0.34
N THR A 74 13.95 9.07 -0.04
CA THR A 74 12.87 8.62 0.87
C THR A 74 12.51 7.14 0.68
N MET A 75 12.98 6.51 -0.41
CA MET A 75 12.80 5.07 -0.65
C MET A 75 13.25 4.19 0.53
N GLY A 76 14.27 4.61 1.28
CA GLY A 76 14.76 3.88 2.45
C GLY A 76 13.69 3.61 3.51
N ASP A 77 12.66 4.46 3.62
CA ASP A 77 11.55 4.24 4.55
C ASP A 77 10.59 3.13 4.10
N GLN A 78 10.53 2.82 2.79
CA GLN A 78 9.81 1.62 2.32
C GLN A 78 10.47 0.34 2.85
N ARG A 79 11.81 0.28 2.89
CA ARG A 79 12.54 -0.88 3.46
C ARG A 79 12.23 -1.05 4.94
N LYS A 80 12.28 0.06 5.70
CA LYS A 80 11.96 0.06 7.13
C LYS A 80 10.52 -0.39 7.36
N LEU A 81 9.59 0.09 6.54
CA LEU A 81 8.18 -0.31 6.62
C LEU A 81 8.00 -1.81 6.38
N VAL A 82 8.60 -2.38 5.33
CA VAL A 82 8.53 -3.82 5.07
C VAL A 82 9.06 -4.63 6.25
N ALA A 83 10.18 -4.21 6.84
CA ALA A 83 10.74 -4.87 8.00
C ALA A 83 9.82 -4.76 9.22
N GLU A 84 9.26 -3.58 9.48
CA GLU A 84 8.49 -3.34 10.69
C GLU A 84 7.09 -3.96 10.68
N VAL A 85 6.43 -4.00 9.52
CA VAL A 85 5.18 -4.76 9.35
C VAL A 85 5.39 -6.23 9.74
N ARG A 86 6.55 -6.82 9.38
CA ARG A 86 6.91 -8.19 9.74
C ARG A 86 7.28 -8.34 11.21
N ASN A 87 8.08 -7.42 11.75
CA ASN A 87 8.48 -7.42 13.16
C ASN A 87 7.26 -7.32 14.09
N ALA A 88 6.27 -6.51 13.71
CA ALA A 88 4.99 -6.37 14.40
C ALA A 88 4.08 -7.61 14.27
N GLY A 89 4.46 -8.62 13.49
CA GLY A 89 3.70 -9.85 13.31
C GLY A 89 2.42 -9.67 12.47
N LEU A 90 2.31 -8.56 11.74
CA LEU A 90 1.16 -8.32 10.86
C LEU A 90 1.20 -9.26 9.66
N LYS A 91 0.02 -9.73 9.24
CA LYS A 91 -0.13 -10.58 8.05
C LYS A 91 -0.27 -9.78 6.76
N ALA A 92 -0.42 -8.46 6.87
CA ALA A 92 -0.60 -7.55 5.75
C ALA A 92 0.55 -7.70 4.74
N LYS A 93 0.20 -7.76 3.45
CA LYS A 93 1.18 -7.77 2.36
C LYS A 93 1.62 -6.33 2.06
N VAL A 94 2.91 -6.11 1.85
CA VAL A 94 3.45 -4.77 1.60
C VAL A 94 3.74 -4.59 0.10
N LEU A 95 3.06 -3.62 -0.52
CA LEU A 95 3.23 -3.22 -1.91
C LEU A 95 3.92 -1.86 -1.99
N VAL A 96 4.91 -1.71 -2.86
CA VAL A 96 5.67 -0.46 -3.02
C VAL A 96 5.58 0.10 -4.43
N GLY A 97 5.61 1.42 -4.55
CA GLY A 97 5.57 2.12 -5.82
C GLY A 97 6.09 3.55 -5.75
N GLY A 98 6.02 4.25 -6.89
CA GLY A 98 6.55 5.60 -7.10
C GLY A 98 7.67 5.62 -8.12
N THR A 99 7.93 6.77 -8.74
CA THR A 99 8.77 6.89 -9.94
C THR A 99 10.19 6.29 -9.83
N PRO A 100 10.95 6.46 -8.72
CA PRO A 100 12.28 5.87 -8.60
C PRO A 100 12.24 4.38 -8.18
N VAL A 101 11.07 3.87 -7.79
CA VAL A 101 10.90 2.50 -7.31
C VAL A 101 10.88 1.53 -8.49
N SER A 102 11.58 0.41 -8.35
CA SER A 102 11.66 -0.63 -9.36
C SER A 102 11.33 -2.00 -8.78
N LEU A 103 11.04 -2.97 -9.65
CA LEU A 103 10.90 -4.37 -9.24
C LEU A 103 12.16 -4.92 -8.55
N ALA A 104 13.35 -4.48 -8.98
CA ALA A 104 14.61 -4.87 -8.35
C ALA A 104 14.69 -4.37 -6.91
N TRP A 105 14.33 -3.10 -6.68
CA TRP A 105 14.26 -2.53 -5.33
C TRP A 105 13.24 -3.26 -4.45
N ALA A 106 12.02 -3.49 -4.96
CA ALA A 106 10.97 -4.19 -4.22
C ALA A 106 11.42 -5.58 -3.75
N ARG A 107 12.11 -6.33 -4.63
CA ARG A 107 12.71 -7.62 -4.29
C ARG A 107 13.83 -7.50 -3.26
N GLU A 108 14.71 -6.52 -3.42
CA GLU A 108 15.83 -6.30 -2.51
C GLU A 108 15.38 -6.00 -1.07
N ILE A 109 14.32 -5.20 -0.91
CA ILE A 109 13.76 -4.89 0.41
C ILE A 109 12.82 -5.97 0.93
N GLY A 110 12.48 -6.95 0.07
CA GLY A 110 11.55 -8.02 0.38
C GLY A 110 10.09 -7.59 0.42
N ALA A 111 9.66 -6.58 -0.33
CA ALA A 111 8.24 -6.26 -0.47
C ALA A 111 7.48 -7.42 -1.15
N ASP A 112 6.19 -7.57 -0.83
CA ASP A 112 5.32 -8.60 -1.40
C ASP A 112 4.86 -8.28 -2.83
N GLY A 113 5.07 -7.04 -3.28
CA GLY A 113 4.86 -6.67 -4.68
C GLY A 113 5.22 -5.24 -5.02
N PHE A 114 5.11 -4.95 -6.32
CA PHE A 114 5.51 -3.69 -6.94
C PHE A 114 4.54 -3.36 -8.08
N ALA A 115 4.31 -2.08 -8.32
CA ALA A 115 3.62 -1.61 -9.51
C ALA A 115 4.28 -0.35 -10.08
N GLU A 116 4.46 -0.34 -11.40
CA GLU A 116 5.07 0.77 -12.14
C GLU A 116 4.09 1.93 -12.41
N ASN A 117 2.78 1.68 -12.33
CA ASN A 117 1.74 2.66 -12.57
C ASN A 117 0.44 2.29 -11.84
N ALA A 118 -0.53 3.21 -11.85
CA ALA A 118 -1.75 3.06 -11.04
C ALA A 118 -2.67 1.91 -11.49
N VAL A 119 -2.70 1.59 -12.79
CA VAL A 119 -3.49 0.45 -13.29
C VAL A 119 -2.85 -0.87 -12.86
N ALA A 120 -1.52 -0.97 -13.00
CA ALA A 120 -0.76 -2.13 -12.53
C ALA A 120 -0.87 -2.32 -11.01
N ALA A 121 -1.03 -1.23 -10.23
CA ALA A 121 -1.20 -1.30 -8.78
C ALA A 121 -2.48 -2.05 -8.37
N VAL A 122 -3.59 -1.87 -9.11
CA VAL A 122 -4.82 -2.64 -8.87
C VAL A 122 -4.59 -4.13 -9.13
N ALA A 123 -3.93 -4.47 -10.24
CA ALA A 123 -3.62 -5.86 -10.58
C ALA A 123 -2.69 -6.51 -9.55
N ALA A 124 -1.68 -5.77 -9.07
CA ALA A 124 -0.76 -6.22 -8.03
C ALA A 124 -1.49 -6.47 -6.69
N ALA A 125 -2.35 -5.54 -6.27
CA ALA A 125 -3.16 -5.68 -5.06
C ALA A 125 -4.05 -6.92 -5.10
N GLN A 126 -4.77 -7.13 -6.20
CA GLN A 126 -5.59 -8.31 -6.39
C GLN A 126 -4.76 -9.61 -6.42
N SER A 127 -3.55 -9.58 -7.00
CA SER A 127 -2.68 -10.75 -7.03
C SER A 127 -2.13 -11.09 -5.65
N ALA A 128 -1.79 -10.08 -4.84
CA ALA A 128 -1.24 -10.27 -3.50
C ALA A 128 -2.22 -10.94 -2.52
N LEU A 129 -3.53 -10.80 -2.74
CA LEU A 129 -4.56 -11.39 -1.89
C LEU A 129 -5.08 -12.76 -2.36
N ARG A 130 -4.64 -13.23 -3.54
CA ARG A 130 -5.04 -14.53 -4.07
C ARG A 130 -4.06 -15.67 -3.76
N CYS A 131 -2.93 -15.38 -3.11
CA CYS A 131 -1.81 -16.30 -2.88
C CYS A 131 -1.49 -16.38 -1.38
#